data_AF-I2CRG2-F1
#
_entry.id   AF-I2CRG2-F1
#
_cell.length_a   1.000
_cell.length_b   1.000
_cell.length_c   1.000
_cell.angle_alpha   90.00
_cell.angle_beta   90.00
_cell.angle_gamma   90.00
#
_symmetry.space_group_name_H-M   'P 1'
#
loop_
_entity.id
_entity.type
_entity.pdbx_description
1 polymer ?
#
loop_
_entity_poly.entity_id
_entity_poly.type
_entity_poly.pdbx_seq_one_letter_code
_entity_poly.pdbx_strand_id
1 'polypeptide(L)'
;MDWHRPRLAILGETDADLLAFETIPCQAEVVAILQLLREGREQEGSAPTSRRTPCWITLACQDATHLNSGESLVSCVQLVKALDTGSRPQVVGLGVNCCAPQHVEGALTVLREGLLTISAAKEVISAAKGSERILIAYPNSGEVW
;
A
#
# COMPACT_ATOMS: atom_id res chain seq x y z
N MET A 1 4.89 -3.50 14.56
CA MET A 1 5.26 -2.08 14.80
C MET A 1 6.74 -1.94 15.12
N ASP A 2 7.22 -2.54 16.22
CA ASP A 2 8.61 -2.34 16.70
C ASP A 2 9.70 -2.79 15.71
N TRP A 3 9.40 -3.77 14.86
CA TRP A 3 10.31 -4.18 13.79
C TRP A 3 10.46 -3.10 12.70
N HIS A 4 9.38 -2.45 12.28
CA HIS A 4 9.39 -1.46 11.19
C HIS A 4 9.90 -0.08 11.64
N ARG A 5 9.58 0.32 12.88
CA ARG A 5 9.87 1.67 13.40
C ARG A 5 11.33 2.14 13.26
N PRO A 6 12.35 1.40 13.72
CA PRO A 6 13.74 1.87 13.61
C PRO A 6 14.21 1.96 12.14
N ARG A 7 13.71 1.09 11.26
CA ARG A 7 14.03 1.13 9.83
C ARG A 7 13.43 2.37 9.17
N LEU A 8 12.18 2.70 9.49
CA LEU A 8 11.53 3.89 8.96
C LEU A 8 12.17 5.18 9.44
N ALA A 9 12.62 5.23 10.70
CA ALA A 9 13.37 6.37 11.22
C ALA A 9 14.65 6.60 10.41
N ILE A 10 15.47 5.56 10.24
CA ILE A 10 16.72 5.64 9.46
C ILE A 10 16.44 6.00 8.00
N LEU A 11 15.55 5.27 7.32
CA LEU A 11 15.30 5.48 5.90
C LEU A 11 14.72 6.86 5.60
N GLY A 12 13.90 7.40 6.49
CA GLY A 12 13.33 8.72 6.28
C GLY A 12 14.21 9.88 6.72
N GLU A 13 15.40 9.62 7.26
CA GLU A 13 16.48 10.61 7.38
C GLU A 13 17.33 10.71 6.11
N THR A 14 17.12 9.80 5.14
CA THR A 14 17.82 9.82 3.86
C THR A 14 17.11 10.70 2.83
N ASP A 15 17.79 11.00 1.73
CA ASP A 15 17.22 11.70 0.56
C ASP A 15 16.43 10.74 -0.37
N ALA A 16 15.90 9.63 0.15
CA ALA A 16 15.10 8.71 -0.64
C ALA A 16 13.83 9.39 -1.17
N ASP A 17 13.63 9.32 -2.50
CA ASP A 17 12.44 9.89 -3.15
C ASP A 17 11.15 9.16 -2.76
N LEU A 18 11.25 7.85 -2.45
CA LEU A 18 10.13 6.97 -2.14
C LEU A 18 10.56 5.81 -1.25
N LEU A 19 9.67 5.35 -0.36
CA LEU A 19 9.84 4.12 0.41
C LEU A 19 9.06 2.96 -0.21
N ALA A 20 9.75 1.83 -0.45
CA ALA A 20 9.16 0.62 -0.97
C ALA A 20 8.86 -0.38 0.16
N PHE A 21 7.59 -0.60 0.47
CA PHE A 21 7.17 -1.72 1.32
C PHE A 21 6.82 -2.90 0.41
N GLU A 22 7.78 -3.80 0.23
CA GLU A 22 7.65 -4.92 -0.70
C GLU A 22 7.37 -6.26 0.01
N THR A 23 6.73 -7.16 -0.73
CA THR A 23 6.50 -8.55 -0.31
C THR A 23 5.69 -8.65 0.98
N ILE A 24 4.69 -7.77 1.16
CA ILE A 24 3.87 -7.76 2.37
C ILE A 24 2.85 -8.91 2.30
N PRO A 25 2.93 -9.94 3.16
CA PRO A 25 2.19 -11.18 2.98
C PRO A 25 0.85 -11.20 3.73
N CYS A 26 0.57 -10.22 4.61
CA CYS A 26 -0.58 -10.22 5.50
C CYS A 26 -1.15 -8.84 5.84
N GLN A 27 -2.41 -8.79 6.25
CA GLN A 27 -3.07 -7.52 6.59
C GLN A 27 -2.55 -6.92 7.87
N ALA A 28 -2.18 -7.74 8.86
CA ALA A 28 -1.65 -7.27 10.13
C ALA A 28 -0.39 -6.39 9.92
N GLU A 29 0.45 -6.76 8.96
CA GLU A 29 1.63 -5.98 8.59
C GLU A 29 1.26 -4.70 7.83
N VAL A 30 0.32 -4.77 6.88
CA VAL A 30 -0.21 -3.57 6.20
C VAL A 30 -0.73 -2.56 7.22
N VAL A 31 -1.53 -3.00 8.19
CA VAL A 31 -2.04 -2.13 9.26
C VAL A 31 -0.90 -1.54 10.08
N ALA A 32 0.10 -2.34 10.45
CA ALA A 32 1.26 -1.85 11.19
C ALA A 32 2.03 -0.77 10.41
N ILE A 33 2.26 -0.98 9.11
CA ILE A 33 2.91 0.00 8.23
C ILE A 33 2.10 1.30 8.22
N LEU A 34 0.79 1.23 7.95
CA LEU A 34 -0.09 2.39 7.86
C LEU A 34 -0.18 3.17 9.16
N GLN A 35 -0.18 2.48 10.30
CA GLN A 35 -0.14 3.11 11.63
C GLN A 35 1.19 3.86 11.86
N LEU A 36 2.34 3.28 11.51
CA LEU A 36 3.64 3.97 11.66
C LEU A 36 3.73 5.21 10.77
N LEU A 37 3.26 5.11 9.52
CA LEU A 37 3.19 6.25 8.62
C LEU A 37 2.30 7.36 9.21
N ARG A 38 1.17 6.99 9.82
CA ARG A 38 0.28 7.94 10.50
C ARG A 38 0.93 8.61 11.72
N GLU A 39 1.55 7.83 12.61
CA GLU A 39 2.27 8.37 13.77
C GLU A 39 3.36 9.36 13.36
N GLY A 40 4.11 9.04 12.29
CA GLY A 40 5.09 9.94 11.72
C GLY A 40 4.47 11.29 11.33
N ARG A 41 3.32 11.29 10.62
CA ARG A 41 2.60 12.51 10.23
C ARG A 41 2.13 13.35 11.43
N GLU A 42 1.69 12.72 12.51
CA GLU A 42 1.15 13.42 13.68
C GLU A 42 2.25 14.09 14.53
N GLN A 43 3.49 13.59 14.49
CA GLN A 43 4.61 14.11 15.28
C GLN A 43 5.27 15.37 14.70
N GLU A 44 4.67 16.00 13.68
CA GLU A 44 5.24 17.06 12.81
C GLU A 44 5.69 18.37 13.51
N GLY A 45 5.50 18.47 14.82
CA GLY A 45 5.79 19.66 15.63
C GLY A 45 7.22 19.85 16.19
N SER A 46 8.11 18.84 16.25
CA SER A 46 9.36 19.03 17.07
C SER A 46 10.72 18.47 16.60
N ALA A 47 10.86 17.59 15.59
CA ALA A 47 12.21 17.16 15.11
C ALA A 47 12.20 16.44 13.74
N PRO A 48 13.22 16.57 12.86
CA PRO A 48 13.13 16.17 11.46
C PRO A 48 13.64 14.75 11.22
N THR A 49 12.76 13.74 11.14
CA THR A 49 13.16 12.40 10.65
C THR A 49 11.91 11.72 10.05
N SER A 50 11.92 11.41 8.74
CA SER A 50 10.96 10.59 7.97
C SER A 50 9.59 11.12 7.49
N ARG A 51 9.27 12.41 7.63
CA ARG A 51 7.86 12.76 7.81
C ARG A 51 6.88 12.77 6.63
N ARG A 52 7.30 12.73 5.37
CA ARG A 52 6.35 12.75 4.23
C ARG A 52 6.82 12.00 2.98
N THR A 53 7.85 11.16 3.08
CA THR A 53 8.35 10.42 1.91
C THR A 53 7.22 9.54 1.37
N PRO A 54 6.79 9.72 0.10
CA PRO A 54 5.76 8.89 -0.48
C PRO A 54 6.19 7.43 -0.43
N CYS A 55 5.23 6.52 -0.42
CA CYS A 55 5.53 5.09 -0.39
C CYS A 55 4.60 4.29 -1.29
N TRP A 56 5.05 3.11 -1.68
CA TRP A 56 4.17 2.08 -2.18
C TRP A 56 4.13 0.88 -1.27
N ILE A 57 3.04 0.12 -1.38
CA ILE A 57 2.89 -1.19 -0.74
C ILE A 57 2.66 -2.21 -1.85
N THR A 58 3.51 -3.23 -1.94
CA THR A 58 3.24 -4.39 -2.80
C THR A 58 3.02 -5.63 -1.96
N LEU A 59 1.94 -6.32 -2.31
CA LEU A 59 1.39 -7.46 -1.60
C LEU A 59 1.96 -8.76 -2.19
N ALA A 60 2.32 -9.69 -1.32
CA ALA A 60 2.66 -11.05 -1.70
C ALA A 60 1.40 -11.92 -1.67
N CYS A 61 1.03 -12.47 -2.83
CA CYS A 61 -0.25 -13.13 -3.04
C CYS A 61 -0.07 -14.59 -3.45
N GLN A 62 -0.89 -15.46 -2.86
CA GLN A 62 -0.92 -16.89 -3.21
C GLN A 62 -1.74 -17.14 -4.48
N ASP A 63 -2.68 -16.25 -4.80
CA ASP A 63 -3.51 -16.27 -6.00
C ASP A 63 -3.91 -14.85 -6.41
N ALA A 64 -4.85 -14.72 -7.35
CA ALA A 64 -5.30 -13.43 -7.88
C ALA A 64 -6.16 -12.60 -6.90
N THR A 65 -6.66 -13.18 -5.80
CA THR A 65 -7.64 -12.56 -4.91
C THR A 65 -7.25 -12.60 -3.43
N HIS A 66 -6.21 -13.33 -3.04
CA HIS A 66 -5.77 -13.50 -1.64
C HIS A 66 -4.28 -13.24 -1.44
N LEU A 67 -3.96 -12.66 -0.27
CA LEU A 67 -2.62 -12.61 0.29
C LEU A 67 -2.11 -14.00 0.66
N ASN A 68 -0.80 -14.14 0.87
CA ASN A 68 -0.19 -15.40 1.34
C ASN A 68 -0.71 -15.88 2.71
N SER A 69 -1.19 -14.98 3.56
CA SER A 69 -1.86 -15.35 4.83
C SER A 69 -3.36 -15.64 4.69
N GLY A 70 -3.92 -15.53 3.48
CA GLY A 70 -5.29 -15.94 3.15
C GLY A 70 -6.35 -14.85 3.18
N GLU A 71 -6.06 -13.64 3.66
CA GLU A 71 -7.01 -12.53 3.59
C GLU A 71 -7.18 -12.01 2.15
N SER A 72 -8.36 -11.49 1.82
CA SER A 72 -8.64 -11.02 0.47
C SER A 72 -7.95 -9.70 0.13
N LEU A 73 -7.57 -9.53 -1.14
CA LEU A 73 -7.04 -8.27 -1.66
C LEU A 73 -8.07 -7.14 -1.56
N VAL A 74 -9.36 -7.44 -1.74
CA VAL A 74 -10.44 -6.46 -1.57
C VAL A 74 -10.42 -5.86 -0.16
N SER A 75 -10.34 -6.69 0.87
CA SER A 75 -10.32 -6.20 2.25
C SER A 75 -9.01 -5.47 2.58
N CYS A 76 -7.89 -5.86 1.97
CA CYS A 76 -6.63 -5.13 2.10
C CYS A 76 -6.72 -3.72 1.49
N VAL A 77 -7.30 -3.58 0.29
CA VAL A 77 -7.53 -2.26 -0.34
C VAL A 77 -8.43 -1.39 0.52
N GLN A 78 -9.48 -1.97 1.13
CA GLN A 78 -10.35 -1.26 2.05
C GLN A 78 -9.59 -0.73 3.29
N LEU A 79 -8.68 -1.53 3.86
CA LEU A 79 -7.83 -1.10 4.97
C LEU A 79 -6.93 0.08 4.58
N VAL A 80 -6.27 0.01 3.41
CA VAL A 80 -5.44 1.11 2.91
C VAL A 80 -6.28 2.38 2.74
N LYS A 81 -7.47 2.29 2.14
CA LYS A 81 -8.37 3.44 1.97
C LYS A 81 -8.87 4.01 3.31
N ALA A 82 -9.11 3.15 4.30
CA ALA A 82 -9.62 3.57 5.60
C ALA A 82 -8.55 4.20 6.49
N LEU A 83 -7.30 3.75 6.40
CA LEU A 83 -6.22 4.15 7.31
C LEU A 83 -5.27 5.21 6.71
N ASP A 84 -5.03 5.18 5.39
CA ASP A 84 -4.27 6.21 4.68
C ASP A 84 -5.22 7.28 4.13
N THR A 85 -5.68 8.12 5.05
CA THR A 85 -6.65 9.19 4.83
C THR A 85 -6.04 10.58 5.08
N GLY A 86 -6.70 11.62 4.60
CA GLY A 86 -6.30 13.03 4.80
C GLY A 86 -6.04 13.77 3.48
N SER A 87 -5.64 15.04 3.58
CA SER A 87 -5.36 15.89 2.42
C SER A 87 -4.10 15.50 1.64
N ARG A 88 -3.23 14.68 2.25
CA ARG A 88 -1.97 14.20 1.67
C ARG A 88 -1.71 12.74 2.09
N PRO A 89 -2.37 11.75 1.47
CA PRO A 89 -2.05 10.34 1.68
C PRO A 89 -0.59 10.06 1.34
N GLN A 90 0.03 9.14 2.09
CA GLN A 90 1.44 8.80 1.90
C GLN A 90 1.62 7.56 1.01
N VAL A 91 0.58 6.71 0.92
CA VAL A 91 0.59 5.56 0.01
C VAL A 91 0.20 6.03 -1.38
N VAL A 92 1.20 6.27 -2.23
CA VAL A 92 1.03 6.71 -3.61
C VAL A 92 0.83 5.53 -4.57
N GLY A 93 1.25 4.32 -4.20
CA GLY A 93 1.13 3.12 -5.01
C GLY A 93 0.69 1.88 -4.23
N LEU A 94 -0.11 1.03 -4.88
CA LEU A 94 -0.54 -0.26 -4.36
C LEU A 94 -0.40 -1.32 -5.45
N GLY A 95 0.15 -2.48 -5.12
CA GLY A 95 0.48 -3.45 -6.14
C GLY A 95 0.73 -4.85 -5.63
N VAL A 96 1.31 -5.68 -6.51
CA VAL A 96 1.72 -7.05 -6.18
C VAL A 96 3.16 -7.30 -6.61
N ASN A 97 3.87 -8.09 -5.83
CA ASN A 97 5.18 -8.62 -6.19
C ASN A 97 5.36 -10.00 -5.56
N CYS A 98 6.43 -10.71 -5.96
CA CYS A 98 6.72 -12.04 -5.41
C CYS A 98 5.56 -13.04 -5.58
N CYS A 99 4.75 -12.88 -6.62
CA CYS A 99 3.66 -13.77 -7.00
C CYS A 99 3.95 -14.41 -8.36
N ALA A 100 3.28 -15.51 -8.66
CA ALA A 100 3.40 -16.16 -9.97
C ALA A 100 2.75 -15.27 -11.06
N PRO A 101 3.38 -15.12 -12.25
CA PRO A 101 2.92 -14.20 -13.30
C PRO A 101 1.44 -14.34 -13.66
N GLN A 102 0.88 -15.56 -13.64
CA GLN A 102 -0.53 -15.81 -13.96
C GLN A 102 -1.52 -15.15 -13.00
N HIS A 103 -1.09 -14.74 -11.81
CA HIS A 103 -1.95 -14.09 -10.81
C HIS A 103 -1.98 -12.56 -10.95
N VAL A 104 -1.03 -11.96 -11.68
CA VAL A 104 -0.82 -10.50 -11.72
C VAL A 104 -2.03 -9.77 -12.29
N GLU A 105 -2.53 -10.18 -13.45
CA GLU A 105 -3.66 -9.50 -14.10
C GLU A 105 -4.91 -9.50 -13.22
N GLY A 106 -5.25 -10.65 -12.63
CA GLY A 106 -6.39 -10.76 -11.73
C GLY A 106 -6.21 -9.93 -10.47
N ALA A 107 -5.02 -9.95 -9.86
CA ALA A 107 -4.74 -9.14 -8.67
C ALA A 107 -4.81 -7.64 -8.97
N LEU A 108 -4.20 -7.17 -10.06
CA LEU A 108 -4.27 -5.76 -10.47
C LEU A 108 -5.71 -5.32 -10.77
N THR A 109 -6.54 -6.20 -11.34
CA THR A 109 -7.96 -5.94 -11.56
C THR A 109 -8.68 -5.73 -10.24
N VAL A 110 -8.49 -6.62 -9.26
CA VAL A 110 -9.09 -6.49 -7.92
C VAL A 110 -8.63 -5.21 -7.21
N LEU A 111 -7.33 -4.90 -7.27
CA LEU A 111 -6.79 -3.66 -6.69
C LEU A 111 -7.40 -2.42 -7.34
N ARG A 112 -7.50 -2.40 -8.68
CA ARG A 112 -8.11 -1.30 -9.43
C ARG A 112 -9.56 -1.09 -9.03
N GLU A 113 -10.36 -2.15 -9.03
CA GLU A 113 -11.79 -2.08 -8.68
C GLU A 113 -11.98 -1.62 -7.23
N GLY A 114 -11.20 -2.14 -6.29
CA GLY A 114 -11.24 -1.72 -4.89
C GLY A 114 -10.88 -0.25 -4.69
N LEU A 115 -9.91 0.26 -5.45
CA LEU A 115 -9.52 1.68 -5.44
C LEU A 115 -10.61 2.57 -6.04
N LEU A 116 -11.20 2.16 -7.18
CA LEU A 116 -12.25 2.90 -7.88
C LEU A 116 -13.61 2.87 -7.18
N THR A 117 -13.88 1.87 -6.32
CA THR A 117 -15.16 1.77 -5.62
C THR A 117 -15.33 2.92 -4.64
N ILE A 118 -16.06 3.96 -5.05
CA ILE A 118 -16.52 5.05 -4.19
C ILE A 118 -17.60 4.44 -3.29
N SER A 119 -17.51 4.60 -1.96
CA SER A 119 -18.56 4.10 -1.07
C SER A 119 -19.88 4.82 -1.37
N ALA A 120 -20.83 4.11 -2.00
CA ALA A 120 -22.28 4.26 -1.91
C ALA A 120 -22.94 5.66 -1.94
N ALA A 121 -22.28 6.73 -2.38
CA ALA A 121 -22.94 7.99 -2.70
C ALA A 121 -22.79 8.25 -4.19
N LYS A 122 -23.91 8.06 -4.90
CA LYS A 122 -24.16 8.51 -6.27
C LYS A 122 -23.72 9.96 -6.44
N GLU A 123 -23.31 10.26 -7.67
CA GLU A 123 -22.96 11.58 -8.21
C GLU A 123 -21.57 12.09 -7.83
N VAL A 124 -20.62 11.85 -8.73
CA VAL A 124 -19.82 12.88 -9.45
C VAL A 124 -18.66 12.13 -10.12
N ILE A 125 -18.85 11.72 -11.37
CA ILE A 125 -17.76 11.24 -12.25
C ILE A 125 -16.90 12.42 -12.77
N SER A 126 -17.16 13.68 -12.37
CA SER A 126 -16.39 14.84 -12.88
C SER A 126 -15.46 15.54 -11.88
N ALA A 127 -15.18 14.97 -10.70
CA ALA A 127 -14.33 15.65 -9.71
C ALA A 127 -13.47 14.73 -8.81
N ALA A 128 -13.13 13.51 -9.25
CA ALA A 128 -12.18 12.66 -8.53
C ALA A 128 -10.73 13.15 -8.67
N LYS A 129 -10.43 14.35 -8.17
CA LYS A 129 -9.07 14.81 -7.86
C LYS A 129 -8.67 14.39 -6.44
N GLY A 130 -8.97 13.16 -6.06
CA GLY A 130 -8.41 12.51 -4.87
C GLY A 130 -7.29 11.58 -5.34
N SER A 131 -6.08 11.72 -4.78
CA SER A 131 -4.86 10.99 -5.16
C SER A 131 -5.13 9.61 -5.77
N GLU A 132 -5.11 9.52 -7.10
CA GLU A 132 -5.14 8.24 -7.78
C GLU A 132 -3.87 7.48 -7.37
N ARG A 133 -4.05 6.38 -6.65
CA ARG A 133 -2.94 5.49 -6.31
C ARG A 133 -2.54 4.74 -7.57
N ILE A 134 -1.25 4.74 -7.88
CA ILE A 134 -0.71 4.00 -9.03
C ILE A 134 -0.74 2.50 -8.73
N LEU A 135 -1.00 1.70 -9.76
CA LEU A 135 -0.88 0.25 -9.69
C LEU A 135 0.54 -0.17 -10.02
N ILE A 136 1.10 -1.09 -9.23
CA ILE A 136 2.49 -1.54 -9.37
C ILE A 136 2.51 -3.07 -9.50
N ALA A 137 3.33 -3.60 -10.39
CA ALA A 137 3.55 -5.05 -10.47
C ALA A 137 4.98 -5.37 -10.89
N TYR A 138 5.60 -6.33 -10.19
CA TYR A 138 6.86 -6.95 -10.55
C TYR A 138 6.87 -8.41 -10.05
N PRO A 139 6.32 -9.36 -10.84
CA PRO A 139 6.17 -10.76 -10.43
C PRO A 139 7.49 -11.55 -10.47
N ASN A 140 7.44 -12.79 -10.00
CA ASN A 140 8.53 -13.76 -10.17
C ASN A 140 8.72 -14.10 -11.66
N SER A 141 9.87 -14.69 -12.02
CA SER A 141 10.18 -15.06 -13.41
C SER A 141 9.29 -16.18 -14.00
N GLY A 142 8.50 -16.88 -13.16
CA GLY A 142 7.61 -17.97 -13.59
C GLY A 142 8.26 -19.36 -13.63
N GLU A 143 9.51 -19.48 -13.15
CA GLU A 143 10.19 -20.77 -13.00
C GLU A 143 9.51 -21.60 -11.90
N VAL A 144 9.36 -22.90 -12.15
CA VAL A 144 8.83 -23.88 -11.21
C VAL A 144 9.97 -24.88 -10.94
N TRP A 145 10.42 -24.96 -9.69
CA TRP A 145 11.52 -25.82 -9.24
C TRP A 145 11.00 -27.09 -8.58
#